data_AF-A0A923Y8Q4-F1
#
_entry.id   AF-A0A923Y8Q4-F1
#
_cell.length_a   1.000
_cell.length_b   1.000
_cell.length_c   1.000
_cell.angle_alpha   90.00
_cell.angle_beta   90.00
_cell.angle_gamma   90.00
#
_symmetry.space_group_name_H-M   'P 1'
#
loop_
_entity.id
_entity.type
_entity.pdbx_description
1 polymer ?
#
loop_
_entity_poly.entity_id
_entity_poly.type
_entity_poly.pdbx_seq_one_letter_code
_entity_poly.pdbx_strand_id
1 'polypeptide(L)'
;MKSSMTPQDIVSELDRHIVGQGSAKRAVAIALRNRWRRQQVPEPMRAEITPKNILMIGPTGVGKTEIARRLAKLADAPFIKVEATKFTEVGYVGKDVDSIIRDLIDMAVKQEREHAMRRHRSRAEDAAEDRVLDILVPSARTGGNPGNAGTNDFGFTPPPALPAADSTARQVMRKRLREGALADKEIEIEVAEPRQALEIMGPAGMEEMTEQLKGLFANAGGGAKRKVRKMRIDEAHKLLIEEEAAKLVNDDEVKLAALANAEQNGIVFIDEIDKVTSRSEGSGAEVSRQGVQRDLLPLVEGTTVNTKYGIVKTDHMLFIASGAFHLSKPSDLISELQGRFPIRVELSSLSVDDFEAILTQTHASL
;
A
#
# COMPACT_ATOMS: atom_id res chain seq x y z
N MET A 1 -4.42 -11.12 -12.08
CA MET A 1 -3.37 -10.42 -12.85
C MET A 1 -3.95 -9.95 -14.19
N LYS A 2 -4.16 -8.63 -14.39
CA LYS A 2 -4.38 -8.04 -15.73
C LYS A 2 -3.08 -8.03 -16.56
N SER A 3 -2.12 -8.91 -16.28
CA SER A 3 -0.76 -8.88 -16.82
C SER A 3 -0.65 -9.66 -18.12
N SER A 4 -1.52 -9.36 -19.08
CA SER A 4 -1.27 -9.65 -20.50
C SER A 4 -1.22 -8.39 -21.36
N MET A 5 -1.39 -7.21 -20.74
CA MET A 5 -1.38 -5.93 -21.46
C MET A 5 -0.14 -5.79 -22.32
N THR A 6 -0.37 -5.44 -23.58
CA THR A 6 0.68 -5.09 -24.52
C THR A 6 1.20 -3.69 -24.20
N PRO A 7 2.39 -3.31 -24.68
CA PRO A 7 2.85 -1.94 -24.55
C PRO A 7 1.87 -0.90 -25.09
N GLN A 8 1.10 -1.23 -26.14
CA GLN A 8 0.07 -0.35 -26.70
C GLN A 8 -1.11 -0.18 -25.73
N ASP A 9 -1.57 -1.26 -25.10
CA ASP A 9 -2.65 -1.18 -24.10
C ASP A 9 -2.22 -0.33 -22.89
N ILE A 10 -0.96 -0.47 -22.46
CA ILE A 10 -0.41 0.32 -21.35
C ILE A 10 -0.37 1.81 -21.72
N VAL A 11 0.11 2.15 -22.92
CA VAL A 11 0.13 3.54 -23.38
C VAL A 11 -1.28 4.10 -23.46
N SER A 12 -2.23 3.35 -24.03
CA SER A 12 -3.63 3.78 -24.13
C SER A 12 -4.28 4.00 -22.77
N GLU A 13 -3.97 3.17 -21.77
CA GLU A 13 -4.45 3.38 -20.41
C GLU A 13 -3.79 4.60 -19.75
N LEU A 14 -2.51 4.86 -20.01
CA LEU A 14 -1.83 6.07 -19.54
C LEU A 14 -2.37 7.34 -20.22
N ASP A 15 -2.81 7.25 -21.48
CA ASP A 15 -3.40 8.38 -22.21
C ASP A 15 -4.69 8.90 -21.55
N ARG A 16 -5.41 8.06 -20.79
CA ARG A 16 -6.61 8.46 -20.04
C ARG A 16 -6.32 9.39 -18.86
N HIS A 17 -5.06 9.48 -18.44
CA HIS A 17 -4.65 10.20 -17.23
C HIS A 17 -3.54 11.22 -17.47
N ILE A 18 -2.72 11.03 -18.49
CA ILE A 18 -1.57 11.88 -18.80
C ILE A 18 -1.75 12.40 -20.22
N VAL A 19 -1.67 13.71 -20.41
CA VAL A 19 -1.69 14.34 -21.74
C VAL A 19 -0.26 14.36 -22.31
N GLY A 20 -0.11 14.11 -23.61
CA GLY A 20 1.18 14.16 -24.30
C GLY A 20 2.18 13.10 -23.82
N GLN A 21 3.48 13.45 -23.76
CA GLN A 21 4.57 12.63 -23.20
C GLN A 21 4.69 11.20 -23.77
N GLY A 22 4.42 11.03 -25.08
CA GLY A 22 4.38 9.71 -25.72
C GLY A 22 5.71 8.93 -25.68
N SER A 23 6.86 9.60 -25.63
CA SER A 23 8.17 8.97 -25.40
C SER A 23 8.22 8.29 -24.03
N ALA A 24 7.86 9.01 -22.97
CA ALA A 24 7.88 8.53 -21.59
C ALA A 24 6.87 7.40 -21.36
N LYS A 25 5.65 7.52 -21.89
CA LYS A 25 4.63 6.46 -21.84
C LYS A 25 5.13 5.16 -22.48
N ARG A 26 5.76 5.24 -23.66
CA ARG A 26 6.35 4.07 -24.33
C ARG A 26 7.49 3.45 -23.52
N ALA A 27 8.36 4.27 -22.96
CA ALA A 27 9.48 3.79 -22.14
C ALA A 27 9.00 2.98 -20.92
N VAL A 28 8.02 3.50 -20.17
CA VAL A 28 7.46 2.80 -19.01
C VAL A 28 6.65 1.56 -19.41
N ALA A 29 5.94 1.60 -20.54
CA ALA A 29 5.20 0.46 -21.07
C ALA A 29 6.13 -0.69 -21.45
N ILE A 30 7.29 -0.40 -22.05
CA ILE A 30 8.31 -1.39 -22.37
C ILE A 30 8.90 -1.99 -21.10
N ALA A 31 9.22 -1.17 -20.09
CA ALA A 31 9.75 -1.66 -18.82
C ALA A 31 8.77 -2.62 -18.13
N LEU A 32 7.49 -2.24 -18.05
CA LEU A 32 6.44 -3.10 -17.48
C LEU A 32 6.23 -4.37 -18.30
N ARG A 33 6.30 -4.30 -19.64
CA ARG A 33 6.19 -5.50 -20.49
C ARG A 33 7.38 -6.44 -20.33
N ASN A 34 8.59 -5.90 -20.20
CA ASN A 34 9.80 -6.70 -19.99
C ASN A 34 9.75 -7.50 -18.69
N ARG A 35 9.10 -6.96 -17.65
CA ARG A 35 8.81 -7.69 -16.43
C ARG A 35 7.94 -8.93 -16.69
N TRP A 36 6.84 -8.79 -17.42
CA TRP A 36 6.00 -9.93 -17.79
C TRP A 36 6.79 -10.94 -18.62
N ARG A 37 7.60 -10.47 -19.59
CA ARG A 37 8.46 -11.33 -20.40
C ARG A 37 9.44 -12.12 -19.54
N ARG A 38 10.07 -11.50 -18.53
CA ARG A 38 10.97 -12.16 -17.58
C ARG A 38 10.26 -13.33 -16.87
N GLN A 39 9.01 -13.17 -16.44
CA GLN A 39 8.27 -14.25 -15.78
C GLN A 39 8.05 -15.48 -16.68
N GLN A 40 8.04 -15.29 -18.01
CA GLN A 40 7.92 -16.38 -18.98
C GLN A 40 9.26 -17.09 -19.26
N VAL A 41 10.38 -16.54 -18.81
CA VAL A 41 11.71 -17.15 -19.00
C VAL A 41 11.92 -18.24 -17.94
N PRO A 42 12.41 -19.44 -18.31
CA PRO A 42 12.77 -20.49 -17.36
C PRO A 42 13.99 -20.13 -16.48
N GLU A 43 14.11 -20.80 -15.33
CA GLU A 43 15.36 -20.77 -14.54
C GLU A 43 16.48 -21.53 -15.27
N PRO A 44 17.76 -21.14 -15.11
CA PRO A 44 18.28 -20.07 -14.24
C PRO A 44 18.29 -18.67 -14.89
N MET A 45 17.99 -18.57 -16.18
CA MET A 45 18.12 -17.33 -16.97
C MET A 45 17.21 -16.20 -16.45
N ARG A 46 16.06 -16.53 -15.85
CA ARG A 46 15.15 -15.55 -15.26
C ARG A 46 15.82 -14.65 -14.21
N ALA A 47 16.68 -15.22 -13.38
CA ALA A 47 17.38 -14.49 -12.32
C ALA A 47 18.42 -13.50 -12.89
N GLU A 48 19.03 -13.82 -14.04
CA GLU A 48 20.04 -12.97 -14.69
C GLU A 48 19.43 -11.74 -15.38
N ILE A 49 18.12 -11.76 -15.66
CA ILE A 49 17.43 -10.64 -16.31
C ILE A 49 17.11 -9.56 -15.28
N THR A 50 17.92 -8.50 -15.28
CA THR A 50 17.71 -7.31 -14.44
C THR A 50 16.67 -6.35 -15.01
N PRO A 51 15.92 -5.63 -14.15
CA PRO A 51 15.03 -4.56 -14.57
C PRO A 51 15.75 -3.50 -15.38
N LYS A 52 15.05 -2.92 -16.37
CA LYS A 52 15.56 -1.79 -17.15
C LYS A 52 15.08 -0.50 -16.49
N ASN A 53 15.84 -0.02 -15.50
CA ASN A 53 15.52 1.21 -14.78
C ASN A 53 15.50 2.42 -15.71
N ILE A 54 14.73 3.43 -15.32
CA ILE A 54 14.36 4.57 -16.19
C ILE A 54 14.84 5.87 -15.56
N LEU A 55 15.50 6.71 -16.35
CA LEU A 55 15.80 8.10 -16.01
C LEU A 55 14.90 9.03 -16.83
N MET A 56 13.98 9.70 -16.14
CA MET A 56 13.11 10.73 -16.69
C MET A 56 13.74 12.11 -16.57
N ILE A 57 13.85 12.81 -17.69
CA ILE A 57 14.48 14.14 -17.80
C ILE A 57 13.42 15.12 -18.26
N GLY A 58 13.23 16.24 -17.58
CA GLY A 58 12.32 17.29 -18.04
C GLY A 58 11.92 18.26 -16.94
N PRO A 59 11.26 19.39 -17.26
CA PRO A 59 10.92 20.41 -16.28
C PRO A 59 9.88 19.92 -15.27
N THR A 60 9.70 20.65 -14.17
CA THR A 60 8.66 20.34 -13.18
C THR A 60 7.27 20.48 -13.79
N GLY A 61 6.28 19.74 -13.25
CA GLY A 61 4.88 19.85 -13.69
C GLY A 61 4.52 19.11 -14.99
N VAL A 62 5.46 18.54 -15.74
CA VAL A 62 5.18 17.85 -17.03
C VAL A 62 4.62 16.41 -16.90
N GLY A 63 4.39 15.93 -15.67
CA GLY A 63 3.78 14.62 -15.43
C GLY A 63 4.72 13.45 -15.12
N LYS A 64 6.03 13.68 -14.85
CA LYS A 64 7.01 12.63 -14.48
C LYS A 64 6.50 11.67 -13.39
N THR A 65 6.12 12.23 -12.25
CA THR A 65 5.61 11.46 -11.10
C THR A 65 4.27 10.80 -11.40
N GLU A 66 3.40 11.46 -12.18
CA GLU A 66 2.08 10.93 -12.50
C GLU A 66 2.17 9.70 -13.42
N ILE A 67 3.09 9.70 -14.39
CA ILE A 67 3.38 8.52 -15.22
C ILE A 67 3.79 7.33 -14.35
N ALA A 68 4.74 7.52 -13.42
CA ALA A 68 5.19 6.44 -12.54
C ALA A 68 4.09 5.95 -11.59
N ARG A 69 3.31 6.86 -10.99
CA ARG A 69 2.18 6.53 -10.12
C ARG A 69 1.10 5.74 -10.87
N ARG A 70 0.73 6.16 -12.08
CA ARG A 70 -0.27 5.47 -12.90
C ARG A 70 0.22 4.12 -13.38
N LEU A 71 1.50 4.01 -13.74
CA LEU A 71 2.13 2.73 -14.06
C LEU A 71 2.02 1.74 -12.90
N ALA A 72 2.34 2.17 -11.68
CA ALA A 72 2.25 1.32 -10.50
C ALA A 72 0.81 0.86 -10.23
N LYS A 73 -0.16 1.79 -10.31
CA LYS A 73 -1.58 1.46 -10.16
C LYS A 73 -2.07 0.48 -11.22
N LEU A 74 -1.63 0.65 -12.47
CA LEU A 74 -1.96 -0.26 -13.58
C LEU A 74 -1.40 -1.67 -13.36
N ALA A 75 -0.16 -1.73 -12.88
CA ALA A 75 0.56 -2.97 -12.59
C ALA A 75 0.12 -3.64 -11.28
N ASP A 76 -0.76 -3.00 -10.49
CA ASP A 76 -1.08 -3.38 -9.11
C ASP A 76 0.19 -3.59 -8.26
N ALA A 77 1.16 -2.69 -8.43
CA ALA A 77 2.49 -2.78 -7.87
C ALA A 77 2.64 -1.84 -6.65
N PRO A 78 3.35 -2.28 -5.58
CA PRO A 78 3.76 -1.38 -4.50
C PRO A 78 4.60 -0.22 -5.06
N PHE A 79 4.33 0.99 -4.56
CA PHE A 79 4.96 2.22 -5.06
C PHE A 79 5.36 3.14 -3.93
N ILE A 80 6.59 3.67 -4.01
CA ILE A 80 7.08 4.71 -3.11
C ILE A 80 7.70 5.87 -3.90
N LYS A 81 7.40 7.11 -3.49
CA LYS A 81 8.09 8.32 -3.95
C LYS A 81 9.04 8.78 -2.86
N VAL A 82 10.30 8.99 -3.20
CA VAL A 82 11.30 9.61 -2.32
C VAL A 82 12.04 10.74 -3.05
N GLU A 83 12.48 11.75 -2.31
CA GLU A 83 13.32 12.83 -2.83
C GLU A 83 14.79 12.50 -2.54
N ALA A 84 15.65 12.59 -3.55
CA ALA A 84 17.07 12.26 -3.39
C ALA A 84 17.79 13.19 -2.38
N THR A 85 17.35 14.44 -2.29
CA THR A 85 17.88 15.46 -1.39
C THR A 85 17.69 15.12 0.10
N LYS A 86 16.69 14.26 0.42
CA LYS A 86 16.40 13.78 1.78
C LYS A 86 17.60 13.09 2.45
N PHE A 87 18.51 12.53 1.65
CA PHE A 87 19.66 11.75 2.13
C PHE A 87 20.97 12.57 2.18
N THR A 88 20.95 13.86 1.88
CA THR A 88 22.15 14.72 2.00
C THR A 88 22.43 15.12 3.45
N GLU A 89 23.66 15.57 3.76
CA GLU A 89 24.20 15.81 5.12
C GLU A 89 23.28 16.54 6.13
N VAL A 90 22.42 17.45 5.69
CA VAL A 90 21.49 18.18 6.58
C VAL A 90 20.33 17.29 7.09
N GLY A 91 20.14 16.09 6.50
CA GLY A 91 19.16 15.08 6.90
C GLY A 91 19.74 13.71 7.25
N TYR A 92 21.07 13.55 7.23
CA TYR A 92 21.76 12.26 7.40
C TYR A 92 21.82 11.76 8.86
N VAL A 93 21.41 12.58 9.84
CA VAL A 93 21.25 12.10 11.22
C VAL A 93 19.96 11.27 11.31
N GLY A 94 20.06 9.99 10.97
CA GLY A 94 19.04 8.97 11.27
C GLY A 94 18.21 8.44 10.09
N LYS A 95 18.48 8.79 8.83
CA LYS A 95 17.76 8.22 7.67
C LYS A 95 18.69 7.53 6.67
N ASP A 96 18.87 6.25 6.93
CA ASP A 96 19.48 5.25 6.06
C ASP A 96 18.69 5.10 4.74
N VAL A 97 19.38 4.96 3.60
CA VAL A 97 18.76 4.76 2.27
C VAL A 97 17.91 3.50 2.21
N ASP A 98 18.21 2.49 3.03
CA ASP A 98 17.39 1.29 3.15
C ASP A 98 15.95 1.58 3.63
N SER A 99 15.73 2.74 4.26
CA SER A 99 14.38 3.20 4.63
C SER A 99 13.44 3.28 3.43
N ILE A 100 13.96 3.56 2.22
CA ILE A 100 13.18 3.55 0.97
C ILE A 100 12.51 2.18 0.77
N ILE A 101 13.26 1.11 1.01
CA ILE A 101 12.77 -0.26 0.84
C ILE A 101 11.82 -0.62 1.99
N ARG A 102 12.15 -0.24 3.23
CA ARG A 102 11.26 -0.48 4.38
C ARG A 102 9.88 0.18 4.18
N ASP A 103 9.86 1.44 3.72
CA ASP A 103 8.63 2.18 3.41
C ASP A 103 7.85 1.55 2.24
N LEU A 104 8.55 1.03 1.22
CA LEU A 104 7.93 0.29 0.12
C LEU A 104 7.23 -0.99 0.62
N ILE A 105 7.85 -1.73 1.55
CA ILE A 105 7.25 -2.93 2.14
C ILE A 105 6.04 -2.58 2.99
N ASP A 106 6.09 -1.50 3.78
CA ASP A 106 4.92 -1.00 4.50
C ASP A 106 3.74 -0.75 3.56
N MET A 107 4.01 -0.14 2.39
CA MET A 107 3.00 0.08 1.37
C MET A 107 2.48 -1.24 0.75
N ALA A 108 3.38 -2.20 0.50
CA ALA A 108 3.02 -3.51 -0.03
C ALA A 108 2.12 -4.31 0.93
N VAL A 109 2.43 -4.30 2.23
CA VAL A 109 1.63 -4.97 3.27
C VAL A 109 0.25 -4.34 3.37
N LYS A 110 0.16 -3.01 3.33
CA LYS A 110 -1.13 -2.30 3.31
C LYS A 110 -1.96 -2.70 2.09
N GLN A 111 -1.35 -2.67 0.90
CA GLN A 111 -2.01 -3.03 -0.35
C GLN A 111 -2.51 -4.49 -0.34
N GLU A 112 -1.69 -5.43 0.12
CA GLU A 112 -2.05 -6.85 0.18
C GLU A 112 -3.15 -7.12 1.21
N ARG A 113 -3.13 -6.43 2.36
CA ARG A 113 -4.22 -6.47 3.33
C ARG A 113 -5.54 -5.99 2.74
N GLU A 114 -5.53 -4.88 1.98
CA GLU A 114 -6.72 -4.40 1.26
C GLU A 114 -7.22 -5.44 0.24
N HIS A 115 -6.33 -6.10 -0.49
CA HIS A 115 -6.69 -7.17 -1.42
C HIS A 115 -7.29 -8.39 -0.72
N ALA A 116 -6.69 -8.81 0.40
CA ALA A 116 -7.23 -9.89 1.23
C ALA A 116 -8.63 -9.55 1.77
N MET A 117 -8.82 -8.34 2.30
CA MET A 117 -10.14 -7.87 2.75
C MET A 117 -11.17 -7.89 1.61
N ARG A 118 -10.79 -7.43 0.40
CA ARG A 118 -11.68 -7.49 -0.77
C ARG A 118 -12.04 -8.92 -1.17
N ARG A 119 -11.10 -9.87 -1.10
CA ARG A 119 -11.37 -11.29 -1.37
C ARG A 119 -12.37 -11.89 -0.38
N HIS A 120 -12.34 -11.46 0.87
CA HIS A 120 -13.24 -11.92 1.92
C HIS A 120 -14.55 -11.12 2.02
N ARG A 121 -14.73 -10.08 1.20
CA ARG A 121 -15.85 -9.14 1.31
C ARG A 121 -17.23 -9.81 1.30
N SER A 122 -17.49 -10.73 0.37
CA SER A 122 -18.79 -11.41 0.31
C SER A 122 -19.09 -12.21 1.58
N ARG A 123 -18.11 -12.93 2.14
CA ARG A 123 -18.27 -13.65 3.41
C ARG A 123 -18.42 -12.70 4.59
N ALA A 124 -17.73 -11.56 4.56
CA ALA A 124 -17.84 -10.53 5.57
C ALA A 124 -19.21 -9.83 5.52
N GLU A 125 -19.80 -9.64 4.34
CA GLU A 125 -21.16 -9.13 4.14
C GLU A 125 -22.19 -10.06 4.76
N ASP A 126 -22.12 -11.37 4.49
CA ASP A 126 -23.03 -12.34 5.11
C ASP A 126 -22.89 -12.37 6.65
N ALA A 127 -21.66 -12.34 7.17
CA ALA A 127 -21.42 -12.34 8.61
C ALA A 127 -21.86 -11.01 9.29
N ALA A 128 -21.66 -9.88 8.63
CA ALA A 128 -22.11 -8.57 9.10
C ALA A 128 -23.65 -8.49 9.13
N GLU A 129 -24.30 -9.03 8.09
CA GLU A 129 -25.75 -9.15 8.01
C GLU A 129 -26.29 -9.97 9.19
N ASP A 130 -25.68 -11.11 9.48
CA ASP A 130 -26.07 -11.94 10.62
C ASP A 130 -25.93 -11.22 11.96
N ARG A 131 -24.87 -10.42 12.16
CA ARG A 131 -24.71 -9.59 13.38
C ARG A 131 -25.79 -8.52 13.50
N VAL A 132 -26.22 -7.90 12.40
CA VAL A 132 -27.34 -6.94 12.42
C VAL A 132 -28.65 -7.67 12.74
N LEU A 133 -28.87 -8.85 12.16
CA LEU A 133 -30.07 -9.65 12.42
C LEU A 133 -30.14 -10.15 13.87
N ASP A 134 -29.01 -10.46 14.51
CA ASP A 134 -28.96 -10.84 15.94
C ASP A 134 -29.45 -9.71 16.86
N ILE A 135 -29.27 -8.46 16.45
CA ILE A 135 -29.74 -7.27 17.19
C ILE A 135 -31.24 -7.03 16.92
N LEU A 136 -31.68 -7.18 15.66
CA LEU A 136 -33.06 -6.91 15.25
C LEU A 136 -34.04 -8.01 15.65
N VAL A 137 -33.60 -9.26 15.60
CA VAL A 137 -34.37 -10.45 15.97
C VAL A 137 -33.50 -11.28 16.90
N PRO A 138 -33.38 -10.88 18.19
CA PRO A 138 -32.67 -11.67 19.17
C PRO A 138 -33.25 -13.07 19.17
N SER A 139 -32.44 -14.07 18.84
CA SER A 139 -32.86 -15.46 19.04
C SER A 139 -33.21 -15.58 20.51
N ALA A 140 -34.39 -16.13 20.82
CA ALA A 140 -34.72 -16.48 22.18
C ALA A 140 -33.57 -17.34 22.68
N ARG A 141 -32.73 -16.79 23.56
CA ARG A 141 -31.71 -17.59 24.23
C ARG A 141 -32.52 -18.72 24.87
N THR A 142 -32.09 -19.96 24.65
CA THR A 142 -32.37 -21.07 25.56
C THR A 142 -31.75 -20.69 26.91
N GLY A 143 -32.41 -19.77 27.60
CA GLY A 143 -31.99 -19.18 28.85
C GLY A 143 -32.39 -20.11 29.98
N GLY A 144 -31.49 -21.02 30.33
CA GLY A 144 -31.36 -21.41 31.72
C GLY A 144 -31.00 -20.13 32.51
N ASN A 145 -31.92 -19.68 33.34
CA ASN A 145 -31.79 -18.49 34.17
C ASN A 145 -30.65 -18.71 35.21
N PRO A 146 -29.63 -17.82 35.36
CA PRO A 146 -28.57 -18.00 36.36
C PRO A 146 -28.99 -17.69 37.81
N GLY A 147 -30.30 -17.69 38.11
CA GLY A 147 -30.85 -17.20 39.37
C GLY A 147 -31.73 -18.19 40.14
N ASN A 148 -31.84 -19.45 39.70
CA ASN A 148 -32.60 -20.46 40.44
C ASN A 148 -31.68 -21.63 40.79
N ALA A 149 -30.81 -21.41 41.78
CA ALA A 149 -30.08 -22.47 42.46
C ALA A 149 -31.03 -23.21 43.42
N GLY A 150 -31.96 -23.97 42.83
CA GLY A 150 -32.71 -25.04 43.49
C GLY A 150 -32.24 -26.36 42.92
N THR A 151 -31.29 -26.98 43.61
CA THR A 151 -30.96 -28.42 43.61
C THR A 151 -31.37 -29.21 42.35
N ASN A 152 -30.40 -29.53 41.49
CA ASN A 152 -30.22 -30.90 41.00
C ASN A 152 -28.81 -31.07 40.43
N ASP A 153 -28.02 -31.74 41.25
CA ASP A 153 -26.78 -32.45 40.97
C ASP A 153 -26.97 -33.46 39.83
N PHE A 154 -26.39 -33.22 38.65
CA PHE A 154 -25.93 -34.24 37.70
C PHE A 154 -25.06 -33.58 36.62
N GLY A 155 -23.77 -33.94 36.58
CA GLY A 155 -22.74 -33.35 35.74
C GLY A 155 -22.91 -33.60 34.23
N PHE A 156 -23.74 -32.79 33.57
CA PHE A 156 -23.81 -32.72 32.11
C PHE A 156 -23.33 -31.35 31.63
N THR A 157 -22.17 -31.32 30.97
CA THR A 157 -21.74 -30.16 30.18
C THR A 157 -22.67 -30.08 28.97
N PRO A 158 -23.41 -28.99 28.73
CA PRO A 158 -24.23 -28.90 27.54
C PRO A 158 -23.33 -28.94 26.30
N PRO A 159 -23.72 -29.67 25.23
CA PRO A 159 -22.98 -29.64 23.97
C PRO A 159 -22.93 -28.20 23.42
N PRO A 160 -21.92 -27.84 22.63
CA PRO A 160 -21.86 -26.53 21.99
C PRO A 160 -23.16 -26.29 21.23
N ALA A 161 -23.79 -25.13 21.48
CA ALA A 161 -25.06 -24.77 20.87
C ALA A 161 -24.96 -24.90 19.35
N LEU A 162 -25.78 -25.78 18.78
CA LEU A 162 -26.01 -25.83 17.33
C LEU A 162 -26.49 -24.45 16.86
N PRO A 163 -26.07 -23.98 15.66
CA PRO A 163 -26.57 -22.73 15.12
C PRO A 163 -28.10 -22.77 15.07
N ALA A 164 -28.75 -21.77 15.69
CA ALA A 164 -30.20 -21.67 15.76
C ALA A 164 -30.79 -21.75 14.34
N ALA A 165 -31.77 -22.62 14.14
CA ALA A 165 -32.45 -22.74 12.86
C ALA A 165 -33.00 -21.37 12.42
N ASP A 166 -32.77 -21.03 11.15
CA ASP A 166 -33.10 -19.75 10.54
C ASP A 166 -34.61 -19.50 10.62
N SER A 167 -35.07 -18.74 11.62
CA SER A 167 -36.50 -18.54 11.85
C SER A 167 -37.14 -17.79 10.67
N THR A 168 -38.42 -18.04 10.39
CA THR A 168 -39.16 -17.32 9.33
C THR A 168 -39.06 -15.79 9.50
N ALA A 169 -39.04 -15.31 10.75
CA ALA A 169 -38.85 -13.89 11.07
C ALA A 169 -37.45 -13.38 10.66
N ARG A 170 -36.39 -14.18 10.89
CA ARG A 170 -35.02 -13.84 10.49
C ARG A 170 -34.88 -13.76 8.98
N GLN A 171 -35.48 -14.70 8.24
CA GLN A 171 -35.47 -14.69 6.77
C GLN A 171 -36.19 -13.47 6.19
N VAL A 172 -37.35 -13.08 6.76
CA VAL A 172 -38.07 -11.87 6.32
C VAL A 172 -37.26 -10.60 6.61
N MET A 173 -36.65 -10.50 7.79
CA MET A 173 -35.81 -9.34 8.14
C MET A 173 -34.55 -9.27 7.29
N ARG A 174 -33.93 -10.42 6.99
CA ARG A 174 -32.80 -10.52 6.06
C ARG A 174 -33.14 -9.94 4.69
N LYS A 175 -34.29 -10.34 4.12
CA LYS A 175 -34.77 -9.80 2.85
C LYS A 175 -34.94 -8.28 2.91
N ARG A 176 -35.59 -7.76 3.96
CA ARG A 176 -35.80 -6.31 4.15
C ARG A 176 -34.49 -5.53 4.32
N LEU A 177 -33.48 -6.12 4.95
CA LEU A 177 -32.16 -5.53 5.11
C LEU A 177 -31.45 -5.40 3.76
N ARG A 178 -31.46 -6.47 2.95
CA ARG A 178 -30.91 -6.46 1.58
C ARG A 178 -31.62 -5.51 0.63
N GLU A 179 -32.94 -5.34 0.79
CA GLU A 179 -33.75 -4.37 0.04
C GLU A 179 -33.55 -2.92 0.51
N GLY A 180 -32.77 -2.68 1.56
CA GLY A 180 -32.50 -1.33 2.10
C GLY A 180 -33.67 -0.73 2.91
N ALA A 181 -34.75 -1.47 3.12
CA ALA A 181 -35.95 -0.99 3.81
C ALA A 181 -35.74 -0.67 5.31
N LEU A 182 -34.58 -1.04 5.86
CA LEU A 182 -34.20 -0.81 7.26
C LEU A 182 -33.06 0.19 7.42
N ALA A 183 -32.52 0.76 6.33
CA ALA A 183 -31.31 1.58 6.33
C ALA A 183 -31.35 2.73 7.35
N ASP A 184 -32.47 3.46 7.43
CA ASP A 184 -32.61 4.64 8.30
C ASP A 184 -32.88 4.30 9.78
N LYS A 185 -33.11 3.03 10.12
CA LYS A 185 -33.38 2.65 11.52
C LYS A 185 -32.11 2.68 12.33
N GLU A 186 -32.23 2.98 13.62
CA GLU A 186 -31.10 3.01 14.53
C GLU A 186 -30.95 1.68 15.28
N ILE A 187 -29.71 1.22 15.42
CA ILE A 187 -29.33 0.06 16.23
C ILE A 187 -28.17 0.42 17.15
N GLU A 188 -28.05 -0.31 18.25
CA GLU A 188 -26.91 -0.23 19.14
C GLU A 188 -25.92 -1.35 18.80
N ILE A 189 -24.70 -0.99 18.40
CA ILE A 189 -23.65 -1.94 18.10
C ILE A 189 -22.43 -1.71 18.99
N GLU A 190 -21.80 -2.81 19.41
CA GLU A 190 -20.47 -2.77 20.00
C GLU A 190 -19.44 -2.55 18.89
N VAL A 191 -18.81 -1.38 18.88
CA VAL A 191 -17.70 -1.06 17.99
C VAL A 191 -16.40 -1.01 18.75
N ALA A 192 -15.32 -1.43 18.10
CA ALA A 192 -13.97 -1.23 18.63
C ALA A 192 -13.69 0.26 18.75
N GLU A 193 -13.33 0.72 19.95
CA GLU A 193 -12.97 2.11 20.17
C GLU A 193 -11.55 2.33 19.62
N PRO A 194 -11.33 3.28 18.69
CA PRO A 194 -9.99 3.60 18.24
C PRO A 194 -9.18 4.08 19.45
N ARG A 195 -8.08 3.39 19.76
CA ARG A 195 -7.23 3.77 20.89
C ARG A 195 -6.70 5.17 20.64
N GLN A 196 -7.03 6.09 21.53
CA GLN A 196 -6.35 7.39 21.59
C GLN A 196 -4.88 7.09 21.86
N ALA A 197 -4.00 7.45 20.93
CA ALA A 197 -2.57 7.34 21.13
C ALA A 197 -2.24 8.22 22.34
N LEU A 198 -1.83 7.59 23.45
CA LEU A 198 -1.30 8.33 24.58
C LEU A 198 0.00 8.98 24.08
N GLU A 199 0.00 10.30 23.89
CA GLU A 199 1.21 11.04 23.61
C GLU A 199 2.05 11.09 24.89
N ILE A 200 2.91 10.08 25.05
CA ILE A 200 3.97 10.11 26.04
C ILE A 200 5.04 11.05 25.49
N MET A 201 5.06 12.29 26.01
CA MET A 201 6.10 13.25 25.71
C MET A 201 7.38 12.82 26.44
N GLY A 202 8.29 12.17 25.72
CA GLY A 202 9.60 11.78 26.23
C GLY A 202 10.64 12.90 26.11
N PRO A 203 11.70 12.92 26.93
CA PRO A 203 12.82 13.83 26.74
C PRO A 203 13.54 13.55 25.39
N ALA A 204 14.04 14.61 24.76
CA ALA A 204 14.68 14.55 23.45
C ALA A 204 15.84 13.52 23.44
N GLY A 205 15.86 12.65 22.42
CA GLY A 205 16.86 11.58 22.26
C GLY A 205 16.39 10.17 22.65
N MET A 206 15.14 9.98 23.10
CA MET A 206 14.54 8.66 23.40
C MET A 206 13.32 8.30 22.54
N GLU A 207 13.17 8.92 21.36
CA GLU A 207 12.00 8.74 20.48
C GLU A 207 11.77 7.26 20.09
N GLU A 208 12.83 6.55 19.72
CA GLU A 208 12.76 5.14 19.32
C GLU A 208 12.34 4.21 20.48
N MET A 209 12.79 4.51 21.69
CA MET A 209 12.38 3.78 22.91
C MET A 209 10.93 4.05 23.28
N THR A 210 10.45 5.30 23.11
CA THR A 210 9.04 5.62 23.33
C THR A 210 8.10 4.92 22.33
N GLU A 211 8.56 4.71 21.11
CA GLU A 211 7.80 4.00 20.08
C GLU A 211 7.72 2.49 20.36
N GLN A 212 8.83 1.87 20.79
CA GLN A 212 8.83 0.49 21.27
C GLN A 212 7.95 0.29 22.52
N LEU A 213 8.01 1.20 23.49
CA LEU A 213 7.14 1.16 24.67
C LEU A 213 5.66 1.31 24.29
N LYS A 214 5.30 2.20 23.35
CA LYS A 214 3.93 2.30 22.81
C LYS A 214 3.46 0.96 22.21
N GLY A 215 4.33 0.27 21.47
CA GLY A 215 4.04 -1.06 20.91
C GLY A 215 3.79 -2.11 22.00
N LEU A 216 4.59 -2.12 23.07
CA LEU A 216 4.42 -3.04 24.21
C LEU A 216 3.16 -2.74 25.03
N PHE A 217 2.84 -1.47 25.30
CA PHE A 217 1.61 -1.07 25.99
C PHE A 217 0.35 -1.38 25.15
N ALA A 218 0.43 -1.26 23.83
CA ALA A 218 -0.64 -1.66 22.94
C ALA A 218 -0.90 -3.18 22.99
N ASN A 219 0.13 -4.01 23.16
CA ASN A 219 -0.03 -5.45 23.25
C ASN A 219 -0.36 -5.95 24.67
N ALA A 220 0.06 -5.23 25.72
CA ALA A 220 -0.17 -5.61 27.12
C ALA A 220 -1.54 -5.17 27.67
N GLY A 221 -2.13 -4.09 27.15
CA GLY A 221 -3.52 -3.72 27.44
C GLY A 221 -4.47 -4.59 26.62
N GLY A 222 -5.07 -5.61 27.25
CA GLY A 222 -5.93 -6.59 26.57
C GLY A 222 -7.00 -5.97 25.66
N GLY A 223 -6.97 -6.35 24.37
CA GLY A 223 -8.00 -6.06 23.37
C GLY A 223 -8.27 -4.57 23.08
N ALA A 224 -8.82 -4.28 21.90
CA ALA A 224 -9.48 -2.98 21.71
C ALA A 224 -10.70 -2.93 22.65
N LYS A 225 -10.79 -1.91 23.53
CA LYS A 225 -12.00 -1.70 24.33
C LYS A 225 -13.17 -1.50 23.37
N ARG A 226 -14.24 -2.27 23.54
CA ARG A 226 -15.47 -2.12 22.75
C ARG A 226 -16.44 -1.22 23.48
N LYS A 227 -17.08 -0.31 22.75
CA LYS A 227 -18.09 0.60 23.28
C LYS A 227 -19.37 0.45 22.48
N VAL A 228 -20.48 0.36 23.19
CA VAL A 228 -21.81 0.39 22.59
C VAL A 228 -22.06 1.79 22.04
N ARG A 229 -22.33 1.89 20.73
CA ARG A 229 -22.74 3.12 20.07
C ARG A 229 -24.05 2.89 19.33
N LYS A 230 -24.95 3.86 19.45
CA LYS A 230 -26.17 3.95 18.67
C LYS A 230 -25.87 4.63 17.33
N MET A 231 -26.26 4.00 16.23
CA MET A 231 -26.08 4.54 14.87
C MET A 231 -27.09 3.92 13.90
N ARG A 232 -27.17 4.44 12.67
CA ARG A 232 -28.05 3.90 11.63
C ARG A 232 -27.57 2.54 11.14
N ILE A 233 -28.50 1.70 10.69
CA ILE A 233 -28.20 0.35 10.20
C ILE A 233 -27.27 0.38 8.99
N ASP A 234 -27.42 1.33 8.07
CA ASP A 234 -26.56 1.45 6.89
C ASP A 234 -25.10 1.78 7.23
N GLU A 235 -24.88 2.65 8.20
CA GLU A 235 -23.56 2.97 8.76
C GLU A 235 -22.98 1.78 9.53
N ALA A 236 -23.79 1.19 10.42
CA ALA A 236 -23.41 0.00 11.18
C ALA A 236 -23.01 -1.16 10.26
N HIS A 237 -23.78 -1.40 9.20
CA HIS A 237 -23.53 -2.49 8.25
C HIS A 237 -22.17 -2.33 7.56
N LYS A 238 -21.80 -1.11 7.13
CA LYS A 238 -20.49 -0.84 6.54
C LYS A 238 -19.33 -1.11 7.51
N LEU A 239 -19.47 -0.63 8.75
CA LEU A 239 -18.45 -0.84 9.80
C LEU A 239 -18.30 -2.32 10.16
N LEU A 240 -19.42 -3.05 10.25
CA LEU A 240 -19.42 -4.48 10.55
C LEU A 240 -18.78 -5.28 9.41
N ILE A 241 -19.04 -4.94 8.14
CA ILE A 241 -18.36 -5.58 7.00
C ILE A 241 -16.84 -5.42 7.11
N GLU A 242 -16.36 -4.21 7.42
CA GLU A 242 -14.92 -3.97 7.57
C GLU A 242 -14.33 -4.77 8.75
N GLU A 243 -15.04 -4.84 9.88
CA GLU A 243 -14.60 -5.61 11.05
C GLU A 243 -14.55 -7.12 10.77
N GLU A 244 -15.59 -7.68 10.14
CA GLU A 244 -15.64 -9.10 9.79
C GLU A 244 -14.62 -9.44 8.69
N ALA A 245 -14.44 -8.57 7.70
CA ALA A 245 -13.40 -8.76 6.69
C ALA A 245 -12.00 -8.76 7.33
N ALA A 246 -11.74 -7.87 8.29
CA ALA A 246 -10.46 -7.80 8.99
C ALA A 246 -10.16 -9.07 9.79
N LYS A 247 -11.17 -9.72 10.39
CA LYS A 247 -11.01 -10.98 11.14
C LYS A 247 -10.67 -12.17 10.24
N LEU A 248 -11.13 -12.14 8.99
CA LEU A 248 -10.90 -13.22 8.03
C LEU A 248 -9.52 -13.17 7.36
N VAL A 249 -8.78 -12.07 7.54
CA VAL A 249 -7.45 -11.89 6.96
C VAL A 249 -6.39 -12.64 7.77
N ASN A 250 -5.62 -13.50 7.10
CA ASN A 250 -4.43 -14.12 7.69
C ASN A 250 -3.21 -13.20 7.51
N ASP A 251 -2.71 -12.65 8.62
CA ASP A 251 -1.60 -11.70 8.59
C ASP A 251 -0.28 -12.29 8.12
N ASP A 252 -0.04 -13.59 8.32
CA ASP A 252 1.22 -14.22 7.89
C ASP A 252 1.21 -14.48 6.37
N GLU A 253 0.05 -14.86 5.82
CA GLU A 253 -0.13 -14.93 4.36
C GLU A 253 0.00 -13.56 3.70
N VAL A 254 -0.57 -12.51 4.32
CA VAL A 254 -0.45 -11.13 3.84
C VAL A 254 1.02 -10.69 3.82
N LYS A 255 1.78 -10.96 4.88
CA LYS A 255 3.22 -10.63 4.92
C LYS A 255 3.98 -11.35 3.82
N LEU A 256 3.82 -12.66 3.67
CA LEU A 256 4.52 -13.45 2.65
C LEU A 256 4.19 -12.96 1.24
N ALA A 257 2.90 -12.74 0.94
CA ALA A 257 2.47 -12.23 -0.35
C ALA A 257 2.96 -10.80 -0.60
N ALA A 258 2.96 -9.92 0.42
CA ALA A 258 3.46 -8.56 0.31
C ALA A 258 4.97 -8.50 0.02
N LEU A 259 5.78 -9.33 0.69
CA LEU A 259 7.22 -9.42 0.43
C LEU A 259 7.48 -9.88 -1.01
N ALA A 260 6.84 -10.97 -1.45
CA ALA A 260 6.97 -11.47 -2.81
C ALA A 260 6.49 -10.43 -3.86
N ASN A 261 5.40 -9.71 -3.57
CA ASN A 261 4.89 -8.65 -4.42
C ASN A 261 5.84 -7.45 -4.46
N ALA A 262 6.50 -7.08 -3.37
CA ALA A 262 7.48 -6.01 -3.40
C ALA A 262 8.74 -6.40 -4.17
N GLU A 263 9.28 -7.61 -3.97
CA GLU A 263 10.49 -8.09 -4.67
C GLU A 263 10.27 -8.20 -6.18
N GLN A 264 9.14 -8.79 -6.59
CA GLN A 264 8.86 -9.00 -8.02
C GLN A 264 8.18 -7.79 -8.65
N ASN A 265 7.35 -7.10 -7.87
CA ASN A 265 6.44 -6.07 -8.35
C ASN A 265 6.78 -4.61 -8.02
N GLY A 266 7.60 -4.36 -7.00
CA GLY A 266 7.87 -3.04 -6.45
C GLY A 266 8.42 -2.02 -7.43
N ILE A 267 7.98 -0.76 -7.27
CA ILE A 267 8.42 0.39 -8.04
C ILE A 267 8.89 1.49 -7.08
N VAL A 268 10.14 1.92 -7.23
CA VAL A 268 10.75 3.00 -6.46
C VAL A 268 10.93 4.21 -7.37
N PHE A 269 10.30 5.34 -7.02
CA PHE A 269 10.47 6.61 -7.72
C PHE A 269 11.38 7.54 -6.92
N ILE A 270 12.55 7.83 -7.48
CA ILE A 270 13.56 8.75 -6.91
C ILE A 270 13.45 10.09 -7.63
N ASP A 271 12.84 11.07 -6.97
CA ASP A 271 12.69 12.41 -7.50
C ASP A 271 13.93 13.27 -7.22
N GLU A 272 14.14 14.28 -8.05
CA GLU A 272 15.23 15.25 -7.91
C GLU A 272 16.65 14.65 -7.85
N ILE A 273 16.89 13.56 -8.61
CA ILE A 273 18.21 12.92 -8.65
C ILE A 273 19.30 13.85 -9.22
N ASP A 274 18.91 14.85 -10.01
CA ASP A 274 19.81 15.88 -10.54
C ASP A 274 20.37 16.80 -9.44
N LYS A 275 19.80 16.81 -8.24
CA LYS A 275 20.29 17.61 -7.09
C LYS A 275 21.42 16.95 -6.33
N VAL A 276 21.62 15.64 -6.51
CA VAL A 276 22.71 14.89 -5.88
C VAL A 276 23.90 14.65 -6.83
N THR A 277 23.91 15.29 -8.01
CA THR A 277 25.10 15.33 -8.88
C THR A 277 26.13 16.34 -8.35
N SER A 278 27.41 16.13 -8.69
CA SER A 278 28.45 17.14 -8.47
C SER A 278 28.19 18.36 -9.36
N ARG A 279 28.31 19.56 -8.80
CA ARG A 279 28.42 20.79 -9.59
C ARG A 279 29.89 21.00 -9.91
N SER A 280 30.22 21.58 -11.04
CA SER A 280 31.60 21.70 -11.54
C SER A 280 32.52 22.66 -10.75
N GLU A 281 32.12 23.23 -9.61
CA GLU A 281 32.86 24.36 -8.98
C GLU A 281 32.91 24.41 -7.43
N GLY A 282 32.82 23.31 -6.65
CA GLY A 282 32.90 23.44 -5.18
C GLY A 282 33.21 22.18 -4.37
N SER A 283 34.48 21.99 -4.01
CA SER A 283 35.07 20.80 -3.34
C SER A 283 34.44 20.35 -2.00
N GLY A 284 33.63 21.16 -1.31
CA GLY A 284 33.12 20.83 0.03
C GLY A 284 31.78 20.08 0.04
N ALA A 285 30.79 20.56 -0.72
CA ALA A 285 29.44 19.96 -0.76
C ALA A 285 29.33 18.79 -1.76
N GLU A 286 30.38 18.52 -2.53
CA GLU A 286 30.43 17.46 -3.54
C GLU A 286 30.54 16.07 -2.93
N VAL A 287 31.30 15.91 -1.83
CA VAL A 287 31.51 14.62 -1.16
C VAL A 287 30.19 14.05 -0.63
N SER A 288 29.37 14.88 0.00
CA SER A 288 28.04 14.49 0.52
C SER A 288 27.10 13.99 -0.58
N ARG A 289 27.03 14.73 -1.70
CA ARG A 289 26.09 14.44 -2.79
C ARG A 289 26.47 13.17 -3.55
N GLN A 290 27.76 12.97 -3.79
CA GLN A 290 28.26 11.71 -4.35
C GLN A 290 28.08 10.54 -3.37
N GLY A 291 28.18 10.80 -2.06
CA GLY A 291 27.83 9.84 -1.00
C GLY A 291 26.43 9.27 -1.19
N VAL A 292 25.41 10.13 -1.36
CA VAL A 292 24.03 9.69 -1.61
C VAL A 292 23.92 8.77 -2.84
N GLN A 293 24.60 9.09 -3.93
CA GLN A 293 24.57 8.24 -5.12
C GLN A 293 25.20 6.86 -4.87
N ARG A 294 26.29 6.81 -4.08
CA ARG A 294 26.95 5.56 -3.69
C ARG A 294 26.09 4.74 -2.75
N ASP A 295 25.38 5.39 -1.83
CA ASP A 295 24.48 4.71 -0.89
C ASP A 295 23.25 4.15 -1.62
N LEU A 296 22.73 4.86 -2.63
CA LEU A 296 21.63 4.37 -3.47
C LEU A 296 22.05 3.21 -4.38
N LEU A 297 23.32 3.09 -4.73
CA LEU A 297 23.80 2.13 -5.72
C LEU A 297 23.47 0.67 -5.32
N PRO A 298 23.80 0.17 -4.12
CA PRO A 298 23.41 -1.18 -3.68
C PRO A 298 21.92 -1.50 -3.88
N LEU A 299 21.02 -0.55 -3.63
CA LEU A 299 19.59 -0.76 -3.83
C LEU A 299 19.24 -1.02 -5.29
N VAL A 300 19.85 -0.28 -6.21
CA VAL A 300 19.62 -0.39 -7.66
C VAL A 300 20.34 -1.60 -8.27
N GLU A 301 21.49 -2.00 -7.73
CA GLU A 301 22.25 -3.17 -8.20
C GLU A 301 21.63 -4.50 -7.76
N GLY A 302 20.98 -4.51 -6.60
CA GLY A 302 20.49 -5.72 -5.95
C GLY A 302 21.19 -5.91 -4.61
N THR A 303 20.46 -5.66 -3.54
CA THR A 303 20.93 -5.92 -2.17
C THR A 303 19.81 -6.55 -1.35
N THR A 304 20.18 -7.02 -0.17
CA THR A 304 19.27 -7.60 0.80
C THR A 304 19.04 -6.61 1.93
N VAL A 305 17.79 -6.19 2.12
CA VAL A 305 17.39 -5.23 3.16
C VAL A 305 16.57 -5.95 4.23
N ASN A 306 16.93 -5.72 5.50
CA ASN A 306 16.16 -6.22 6.64
C ASN A 306 15.00 -5.27 6.96
N THR A 307 13.81 -5.83 7.07
CA THR A 307 12.58 -5.11 7.44
C THR A 307 11.90 -5.79 8.64
N LYS A 308 10.98 -5.10 9.30
CA LYS A 308 10.16 -5.67 10.38
C LYS A 308 9.26 -6.84 9.94
N TYR A 309 9.08 -7.03 8.63
CA TYR A 309 8.28 -8.12 8.07
C TYR A 309 9.11 -9.30 7.59
N GLY A 310 10.43 -9.13 7.50
CA GLY A 310 11.34 -10.13 6.97
C GLY A 310 12.40 -9.50 6.06
N ILE A 311 13.16 -10.38 5.44
CA ILE A 311 14.26 -10.04 4.54
C ILE A 311 13.72 -9.83 3.13
N VAL A 312 14.18 -8.78 2.44
CA VAL A 312 13.75 -8.44 1.08
C VAL A 312 14.93 -8.23 0.16
N LYS A 313 14.84 -8.75 -1.05
CA LYS A 313 15.80 -8.55 -2.14
C LYS A 313 15.35 -7.48 -3.13
N THR A 314 16.24 -6.58 -3.52
CA THR A 314 15.93 -5.47 -4.44
C THR A 314 16.20 -5.77 -5.92
N ASP A 315 16.78 -6.93 -6.24
CA ASP A 315 17.27 -7.34 -7.58
C ASP A 315 16.28 -7.14 -8.73
N HIS A 316 14.99 -7.22 -8.44
CA HIS A 316 13.92 -7.18 -9.44
C HIS A 316 12.92 -6.02 -9.25
N MET A 317 13.22 -5.10 -8.34
CA MET A 317 12.46 -3.86 -8.19
C MET A 317 12.76 -2.91 -9.35
N LEU A 318 11.75 -2.18 -9.82
CA LEU A 318 11.93 -1.18 -10.87
C LEU A 318 12.25 0.17 -10.24
N PHE A 319 13.41 0.74 -10.58
CA PHE A 319 13.76 2.11 -10.21
C PHE A 319 13.43 3.08 -11.34
N ILE A 320 12.75 4.17 -11.00
CA ILE A 320 12.49 5.30 -11.88
C ILE A 320 13.07 6.54 -11.22
N ALA A 321 14.16 7.07 -11.78
CA ALA A 321 14.75 8.31 -11.34
C ALA A 321 14.22 9.48 -12.18
N SER A 322 14.10 10.65 -11.59
CA SER A 322 13.55 11.86 -12.21
C SER A 322 14.42 13.06 -11.86
N GLY A 323 14.64 13.94 -12.83
CA GLY A 323 15.36 15.19 -12.61
C GLY A 323 15.05 16.23 -13.67
N ALA A 324 15.23 17.51 -13.31
CA ALA A 324 15.10 18.60 -14.26
C ALA A 324 16.36 18.79 -15.11
N PHE A 325 17.54 18.52 -14.54
CA PHE A 325 18.84 18.62 -15.22
C PHE A 325 19.07 20.02 -15.85
N HIS A 326 18.65 21.07 -15.14
CA HIS A 326 18.91 22.46 -15.56
C HIS A 326 20.35 22.91 -15.24
N LEU A 327 20.90 22.45 -14.12
CA LEU A 327 22.23 22.84 -13.61
C LEU A 327 23.24 21.70 -13.63
N SER A 328 22.82 20.54 -14.13
CA SER A 328 23.62 19.33 -14.24
C SER A 328 23.12 18.52 -15.43
N LYS A 329 23.93 17.58 -15.88
CA LYS A 329 23.60 16.65 -16.97
C LYS A 329 23.50 15.23 -16.41
N PRO A 330 22.78 14.32 -17.08
CA PRO A 330 22.80 12.90 -16.71
C PRO A 330 24.21 12.28 -16.67
N SER A 331 25.16 12.84 -17.42
CA SER A 331 26.57 12.45 -17.41
C SER A 331 27.30 12.78 -16.10
N ASP A 332 26.72 13.65 -15.26
CA ASP A 332 27.31 14.11 -13.99
C ASP A 332 26.93 13.19 -12.81
N LEU A 333 26.11 12.15 -13.07
CA LEU A 333 25.93 11.02 -12.16
C LEU A 333 27.19 10.15 -12.16
N ILE A 334 27.44 9.42 -11.08
CA ILE A 334 28.53 8.44 -11.04
C ILE A 334 28.35 7.37 -12.13
N SER A 335 29.45 6.94 -12.74
CA SER A 335 29.44 6.02 -13.90
C SER A 335 28.67 4.73 -13.63
N GLU A 336 28.79 4.20 -12.41
CA GLU A 336 28.12 3.00 -11.94
C GLU A 336 26.60 3.16 -11.99
N LEU A 337 26.10 4.28 -11.45
CA LEU A 337 24.67 4.58 -11.42
C LEU A 337 24.13 4.85 -12.83
N GLN A 338 24.89 5.52 -13.70
CA GLN A 338 24.53 5.69 -15.11
C GLN A 338 24.29 4.36 -15.83
N GLY A 339 25.16 3.36 -15.58
CA GLY A 339 25.01 2.02 -16.14
C GLY A 339 23.75 1.30 -15.68
N ARG A 340 23.23 1.65 -14.49
CA ARG A 340 22.01 1.07 -13.93
C ARG A 340 20.72 1.74 -14.39
N PHE A 341 20.76 2.89 -15.07
CA PHE A 341 19.62 3.56 -15.70
C PHE A 341 19.74 3.57 -17.24
N PRO A 342 19.57 2.40 -17.90
CA PRO A 342 19.78 2.27 -19.35
C PRO A 342 18.70 2.96 -20.19
N ILE A 343 17.47 3.10 -19.66
CA ILE A 343 16.38 3.78 -20.37
C ILE A 343 16.41 5.26 -19.99
N ARG A 344 16.74 6.13 -20.94
CA ARG A 344 16.71 7.58 -20.75
C ARG A 344 15.58 8.16 -21.59
N VAL A 345 14.72 8.96 -20.96
CA VAL A 345 13.58 9.55 -21.65
C VAL A 345 13.39 11.02 -21.27
N GLU A 346 13.24 11.85 -22.29
CA GLU A 346 12.97 13.26 -22.15
C GLU A 346 11.46 13.53 -22.24
N LEU A 347 10.99 14.37 -21.32
CA LEU A 347 9.63 14.87 -21.24
C LEU A 347 9.63 16.34 -21.65
N SER A 348 8.74 16.69 -22.57
CA SER A 348 8.62 18.04 -23.11
C SER A 348 7.85 18.95 -22.16
N SER A 349 8.15 20.25 -22.20
CA SER A 349 7.28 21.27 -21.60
C SER A 349 5.86 21.17 -22.18
N LEU A 350 4.87 21.53 -21.36
CA LEU A 350 3.47 21.53 -21.76
C LEU A 350 3.12 22.82 -22.50
N SER A 351 2.35 22.69 -23.58
CA SER A 351 1.77 23.78 -24.34
C SER A 351 0.44 24.25 -23.74
N VAL A 352 -0.12 25.35 -24.28
CA VAL A 352 -1.46 25.83 -23.89
C VAL A 352 -2.52 24.77 -24.22
N ASP A 353 -2.42 24.15 -25.39
CA ASP A 353 -3.32 23.08 -25.81
C ASP A 353 -3.24 21.86 -24.88
N ASP A 354 -2.03 21.55 -24.37
CA ASP A 354 -1.87 20.48 -23.37
C ASP A 354 -2.57 20.84 -22.06
N PHE A 355 -2.52 22.10 -21.61
CA PHE A 355 -3.25 22.54 -20.42
C PHE A 355 -4.77 22.45 -20.60
N GLU A 356 -5.30 22.84 -21.77
CA GLU A 356 -6.72 22.69 -22.09
C GLU A 356 -7.14 21.21 -22.09
N ALA A 357 -6.32 20.34 -22.70
CA ALA A 357 -6.55 18.91 -22.71
C ALA A 357 -6.48 18.30 -21.29
N ILE A 358 -5.57 18.75 -20.43
CA ILE A 358 -5.49 18.30 -19.03
C ILE A 358 -6.80 18.61 -18.30
N LEU A 359 -7.40 19.78 -18.54
CA LEU A 359 -8.64 20.20 -17.90
C LEU A 359 -9.89 19.49 -18.46
N THR A 360 -9.85 18.96 -19.67
CA THR A 360 -11.07 18.47 -20.36
C THR A 360 -11.07 16.97 -20.69
N GLN A 361 -9.91 16.34 -20.83
CA GLN A 361 -9.79 14.99 -21.39
C GLN A 361 -9.38 13.92 -20.37
N THR A 362 -8.89 14.30 -19.19
CA THR A 362 -8.41 13.31 -18.21
C THR A 362 -9.55 12.79 -17.35
N HIS A 363 -9.53 11.49 -17.00
CA HIS A 363 -10.62 10.84 -16.25
C HIS A 363 -10.83 11.38 -14.81
N ALA A 364 -9.97 12.31 -14.34
CA ALA A 364 -10.10 12.97 -13.05
C ALA A 364 -10.15 14.51 -13.19
N SER A 365 -10.50 15.01 -14.36
CA SER A 365 -10.82 16.42 -14.57
C SER A 365 -12.05 16.78 -13.73
N LEU A 366 -11.91 17.80 -12.87
CA LEU A 366 -12.91 18.29 -11.91
C LEU A 366 -14.23 18.71 -12.57
#